data_AF-A0A1S2P2Y4-F1
#
_entry.id   AF-A0A1S2P2Y4-F1
#
_cell.length_a   1.000
_cell.length_b   1.000
_cell.length_c   1.000
_cell.angle_alpha   90.00
_cell.angle_beta   90.00
_cell.angle_gamma   90.00
#
_symmetry.space_group_name_H-M   'P 1'
#
loop_
_entity.id
_entity.type
_entity.pdbx_description
1 polymer ?
#
loop_
_entity_poly.entity_id
_entity_poly.type
_entity_poly.pdbx_seq_one_letter_code
_entity_poly.pdbx_strand_id
1 'polypeptide(L)'
;MTLPEVRPGQIWADNDRRSKGRTLRVEAVSARHAQCVVLTSATPGGRTGHTVRILLERMKPMSNGYRLLTDDETSGTPSEGGGAA
;
A
#
# COMPACT_ATOMS: atom_id res chain seq x y z
N MET A 1 4.54 20.49 5.83
CA MET A 1 4.72 19.03 5.87
C MET A 1 5.33 18.61 4.56
N THR A 2 6.59 18.16 4.57
CA THR A 2 7.29 17.67 3.37
C THR A 2 6.64 16.35 2.96
N LEU A 3 6.11 16.27 1.74
CA LEU A 3 5.56 15.03 1.23
C LEU A 3 6.72 14.05 0.97
N PRO A 4 6.61 12.78 1.40
CA PRO A 4 7.64 11.80 1.10
C PRO A 4 7.76 11.64 -0.42
N GLU A 5 9.00 11.64 -0.90
CA GLU A 5 9.29 11.41 -2.31
C GLU A 5 8.91 9.97 -2.68
N VAL A 6 8.07 9.83 -3.70
CA VAL A 6 7.61 8.53 -4.19
C VAL A 6 8.69 7.92 -5.07
N ARG A 7 9.12 6.69 -4.75
CA ARG A 7 10.20 5.98 -5.46
C ARG A 7 9.85 4.51 -5.69
N PRO A 8 10.36 3.88 -6.77
CA PRO A 8 10.26 2.44 -6.96
C PRO A 8 10.75 1.64 -5.75
N GLY A 9 10.09 0.51 -5.47
CA GLY A 9 10.36 -0.37 -4.34
C GLY A 9 9.56 -0.06 -3.07
N GLN A 10 9.07 1.17 -2.91
CA GLN A 10 8.29 1.57 -1.73
C GLN A 10 6.94 0.85 -1.64
N ILE A 11 6.52 0.51 -0.42
CA ILE A 11 5.21 -0.07 -0.14
C ILE A 11 4.31 0.97 0.52
N TRP A 12 3.08 1.06 0.04
CA TRP A 12 2.09 2.04 0.46
C TRP A 12 0.78 1.36 0.83
N ALA A 13 0.20 1.75 1.96
CA ALA A 13 -1.11 1.29 2.41
C ALA A 13 -2.20 2.29 2.04
N ASP A 14 -3.36 1.79 1.62
CA ASP A 14 -4.56 2.60 1.38
C ASP A 14 -5.15 3.06 2.71
N ASN A 15 -5.29 4.37 2.89
CA ASN A 15 -5.92 4.94 4.08
C ASN A 15 -7.45 5.02 3.95
N ASP A 16 -8.03 4.75 2.77
CA ASP A 16 -9.48 4.73 2.61
C ASP A 16 -10.08 3.63 3.47
N ARG A 17 -10.99 4.01 4.39
CA ARG A 17 -11.69 3.08 5.29
C ARG A 17 -12.40 1.95 4.55
N ARG A 18 -12.86 2.19 3.32
CA ARG A 18 -13.51 1.18 2.46
C ARG A 18 -12.52 0.18 1.89
N SER A 19 -11.24 0.53 1.87
CA SER A 19 -10.14 -0.26 1.30
C SER A 19 -9.11 -0.68 2.35
N LYS A 20 -9.51 -0.74 3.63
CA LYS A 20 -8.63 -1.10 4.73
C LYS A 20 -7.95 -2.44 4.46
N GLY A 21 -6.63 -2.48 4.62
CA GLY A 21 -5.82 -3.69 4.41
C GLY A 21 -5.28 -3.83 2.99
N ARG A 22 -5.55 -2.90 2.07
CA ARG A 22 -4.91 -2.85 0.75
C ARG A 22 -3.52 -2.23 0.82
N THR A 23 -2.54 -2.90 0.23
CA THR A 23 -1.17 -2.40 0.05
C THR A 23 -0.69 -2.53 -1.39
N LEU A 24 0.19 -1.62 -1.79
CA LEU A 24 0.76 -1.51 -3.13
C LEU A 24 2.27 -1.33 -3.05
N ARG A 25 3.02 -1.93 -3.97
CA ARG A 25 4.43 -1.62 -4.19
C ARG A 25 4.60 -0.75 -5.43
N VAL A 26 5.33 0.35 -5.33
CA VAL A 26 5.69 1.18 -6.49
C VAL A 26 6.70 0.43 -7.36
N GLU A 27 6.43 0.32 -8.66
CA GLU A 27 7.36 -0.26 -9.64
C GLU A 27 8.02 0.81 -10.50
N ALA A 28 7.27 1.85 -10.86
CA ALA A 28 7.78 2.95 -11.66
C ALA A 28 7.07 4.26 -11.28
N VAL A 29 7.77 5.37 -11.47
CA VAL A 29 7.25 6.71 -11.24
C VAL A 29 7.36 7.51 -12.54
N SER A 30 6.29 8.19 -12.89
CA SER A 30 6.17 9.09 -14.04
C SER A 30 5.83 10.50 -13.55
N ALA A 31 5.74 11.47 -14.47
CA ALA A 31 5.53 12.88 -14.14
C ALA A 31 4.33 13.16 -13.19
N ARG A 32 3.27 12.36 -13.24
CA ARG A 32 2.07 12.55 -12.40
C ARG A 32 1.56 11.30 -11.70
N HIS A 33 2.14 10.14 -12.00
CA HIS A 33 1.62 8.86 -11.54
C HIS A 33 2.70 7.90 -11.09
N ALA A 34 2.39 7.10 -10.08
CA ALA A 34 3.08 5.88 -9.73
C ALA A 34 2.37 4.69 -10.39
N GLN A 35 3.14 3.81 -11.04
CA GLN A 35 2.69 2.48 -11.38
C GLN A 35 2.99 1.58 -10.19
N CYS A 36 1.97 0.92 -9.66
CA CYS A 36 2.08 0.11 -8.47
C CYS A 36 1.52 -1.29 -8.70
N VAL A 37 2.14 -2.32 -8.13
CA VAL A 37 1.55 -3.65 -8.05
C VAL A 37 0.79 -3.79 -6.74
N VAL A 38 -0.44 -4.27 -6.81
CA VAL A 38 -1.26 -4.56 -5.63
C VAL A 38 -0.71 -5.80 -4.95
N LEU A 39 -0.22 -5.65 -3.71
CA LEU A 39 0.31 -6.76 -2.91
C LEU A 39 -0.81 -7.43 -2.10
N THR A 40 -1.68 -6.62 -1.49
CA THR A 40 -2.82 -7.10 -0.70
C THR A 40 -4.08 -6.39 -1.14
N SER A 41 -5.21 -7.09 -1.07
CA SER A 41 -6.52 -6.56 -1.41
C SER A 41 -7.33 -6.29 -0.13
N ALA A 42 -8.25 -5.33 -0.19
CA ALA A 42 -9.08 -4.97 0.96
C ALA A 42 -10.20 -6.00 1.25
N THR A 43 -10.46 -6.91 0.32
CA THR A 43 -11.54 -7.90 0.39
C THR A 43 -10.94 -9.31 0.38
N PRO A 44 -11.44 -10.25 1.20
CA PRO A 44 -11.03 -11.65 1.12
C PRO A 44 -11.16 -12.19 -0.31
N GLY A 45 -10.10 -12.81 -0.84
CA GLY A 45 -10.06 -13.30 -2.22
C GLY A 45 -9.96 -12.22 -3.30
N GLY A 46 -9.77 -10.95 -2.93
CA GLY A 46 -9.61 -9.86 -3.88
C GLY A 46 -8.33 -9.99 -4.71
N ARG A 47 -8.36 -9.50 -5.95
CA ARG A 47 -7.27 -9.64 -6.91
C ARG A 47 -5.99 -8.93 -6.44
N THR A 48 -4.86 -9.62 -6.47
CA THR A 48 -3.51 -9.09 -6.22
C THR A 48 -2.61 -9.31 -7.45
N GLY A 49 -1.36 -8.86 -7.40
CA GLY A 49 -0.35 -9.09 -8.45
C GLY A 49 -0.55 -8.32 -9.76
N HIS A 50 -1.59 -7.47 -9.85
CA HIS A 50 -1.85 -6.64 -11.03
C HIS A 50 -1.38 -5.21 -10.81
N THR A 51 -0.98 -4.58 -11.91
CA THR A 51 -0.52 -3.19 -11.91
C THR A 51 -1.71 -2.23 -11.92
N VAL A 52 -1.63 -1.19 -11.10
CA VAL A 52 -2.55 -0.06 -11.03
C VAL A 52 -1.78 1.24 -11.17
N ARG A 53 -2.47 2.29 -11.62
CA ARG A 53 -1.89 3.63 -11.77
C ARG A 53 -2.49 4.58 -10.74
N ILE A 54 -1.64 5.15 -9.89
CA ILE A 54 -2.05 6.02 -8.78
C ILE A 54 -1.49 7.43 -9.01
N LEU A 55 -2.30 8.46 -8.78
CA LEU A 55 -1.84 9.85 -8.81
C LEU A 55 -0.84 10.10 -7.69
N LEU A 56 0.29 10.73 -8.00
CA LEU A 56 1.31 11.08 -7.00
C LEU A 56 0.74 11.96 -5.88
N GLU A 57 -0.23 12.80 -6.20
CA GLU A 57 -0.93 13.62 -5.19
C GLU A 57 -1.68 12.78 -4.13
N ARG A 58 -2.08 11.56 -4.46
CA ARG A 58 -2.71 10.63 -3.51
C ARG A 58 -1.70 9.88 -2.65
N MET A 59 -0.41 9.89 -3.01
CA MET A 59 0.68 9.23 -2.27
C MET A 59 1.10 10.08 -1.08
N LYS A 60 0.14 10.35 -0.19
CA LYS A 60 0.31 11.09 1.05
C LYS A 60 -0.80 10.69 2.04
N PRO A 61 -0.54 10.74 3.35
CA PRO A 61 -1.45 10.20 4.37
C PRO A 61 -2.67 11.11 4.61
N MET A 62 -3.56 11.19 3.61
CA MET A 62 -4.90 11.77 3.71
C MET A 62 -5.94 10.66 3.94
N SER A 63 -7.16 11.04 4.32
CA SER A 63 -8.28 10.12 4.57
C SER A 63 -8.67 9.24 3.37
N ASN A 64 -8.29 9.65 2.15
CA ASN A 64 -8.48 8.90 0.89
C ASN A 64 -7.15 8.69 0.13
N GLY A 65 -6.04 8.96 0.79
CA GLY A 65 -4.69 8.86 0.23
C GLY A 65 -4.02 7.54 0.60
N TYR A 66 -2.71 7.53 0.42
CA TYR A 66 -1.87 6.38 0.74
C TYR A 66 -0.81 6.79 1.77
N ARG A 67 -0.54 5.90 2.71
CA ARG A 67 0.52 6.06 3.71
C ARG A 67 1.70 5.18 3.32
N LEU A 68 2.89 5.76 3.30
CA LEU A 68 4.13 5.00 3.14
C LEU A 68 4.30 4.08 4.36
N LEU A 69 4.54 2.79 4.12
CA LEU A 69 4.90 1.84 5.17
C LEU A 69 6.42 1.82 5.33
N THR A 70 6.89 1.77 6.57
CA THR A 70 8.30 1.54 6.88
C THR A 70 8.63 0.05 6.80
N ASP A 71 9.91 -0.30 6.66
CA ASP A 71 10.35 -1.70 6.63
C ASP A 71 9.86 -2.50 7.84
N ASP A 72 9.79 -1.86 9.02
CA ASP A 72 9.26 -2.47 10.25
C ASP A 72 7.80 -2.95 10.08
N GLU A 73 6.93 -2.14 9.48
CA GLU A 73 5.53 -2.51 9.20
C GLU A 73 5.40 -3.56 8.08
N THR A 74 6.39 -3.62 7.18
CA THR A 74 6.44 -4.61 6.09
C THR A 74 6.91 -5.99 6.59
N SER A 75 7.70 -6.01 7.66
CA SER A 75 8.25 -7.22 8.28
C SER A 75 7.27 -7.97 9.20
N GLY A 76 6.03 -7.47 9.31
CA GLY A 76 4.94 -8.02 10.11
C GLY A 76 4.64 -9.48 9.79
N THR A 77 5.28 -10.34 10.59
CA THR A 77 5.07 -11.77 10.76
C THR A 77 3.57 -12.10 10.88
N PRO A 78 3.07 -13.23 10.34
CA PRO A 78 1.73 -13.69 10.66
C PRO A 78 1.67 -13.93 12.17
N SER A 79 0.86 -13.15 12.89
CA SER A 79 0.48 -13.47 14.25
C SER A 79 -0.36 -14.75 14.20
N GLU A 80 0.29 -15.92 14.34
CA GLU A 80 -0.38 -17.17 14.67
C GLU A 80 -1.06 -16.99 16.03
N GLY A 81 -2.37 -16.77 15.98
CA GLY A 81 -3.23 -16.87 17.15
C GLY A 81 -3.28 -18.33 17.58
N GLY A 82 -2.65 -18.61 18.72
CA GLY A 82 -2.77 -19.88 19.42
C GLY A 82 -4.23 -20.21 19.72
N GLY A 83 -4.56 -21.49 19.55
CA GLY A 83 -5.82 -22.09 19.92
C GLY A 83 -5.62 -23.59 20.13
N ALA A 84 -4.87 -23.95 21.17
CA ALA A 84 -4.91 -25.28 21.73
C ALA A 84 -6.13 -25.37 22.65
N ALA A 85 -7.04 -26.28 22.33
CA ALA A 85 -7.98 -26.91 23.26
C ALA A 85 -8.38 -28.27 22.69
#